data_AF-A0A0Q9EGH1-F1
#
_entry.id   AF-A0A0Q9EGH1-F1
#
_cell.length_a   1.000
_cell.length_b   1.000
_cell.length_c   1.000
_cell.angle_alpha   90.00
_cell.angle_beta   90.00
_cell.angle_gamma   90.00
#
_symmetry.space_group_name_H-M   'P 1'
#
loop_
_entity.id
_entity.type
_entity.pdbx_description
1 polymer ?
#
loop_
_entity_poly.entity_id
_entity_poly.type
_entity_poly.pdbx_seq_one_letter_code
_entity_poly.pdbx_strand_id
1 'polypeptide(L)'
;MDDDNLKNVETVQGSAFCFGLVQGVVTTNQIYQKITPDKALFCVPPTGVNNGQAARVVAKYLRDNPKELHQPDTFLVVMALRDAFPCQGTQAER
;
A
#
# COMPACT_ATOMS: atom_id res chain seq x y z
N MET A 1 21.49 22.37 -20.61
CA MET A 1 20.88 21.76 -19.43
C MET A 1 19.73 20.94 -19.96
N ASP A 2 19.89 19.64 -19.96
CA ASP A 2 19.14 18.72 -20.81
C ASP A 2 17.79 18.34 -20.19
N ASP A 3 16.70 18.50 -20.96
CA ASP A 3 15.32 18.21 -20.58
C ASP A 3 15.10 16.75 -20.09
N ASP A 4 16.00 15.84 -20.45
CA ASP A 4 15.96 14.43 -20.07
C ASP A 4 16.20 14.24 -18.56
N ASN A 5 16.99 15.12 -17.93
CA ASN A 5 17.25 15.06 -16.50
C ASN A 5 16.02 15.49 -15.68
N LEU A 6 15.19 16.39 -16.21
CA LEU A 6 14.00 16.88 -15.52
C LEU A 6 12.89 15.82 -15.44
N LYS A 7 12.66 15.06 -16.51
CA LYS A 7 11.69 13.94 -16.53
C LYS A 7 12.08 12.81 -15.57
N ASN A 8 13.38 12.57 -15.42
CA ASN A 8 13.91 11.60 -14.47
C ASN A 8 13.64 12.04 -13.02
N VAL A 9 13.78 13.33 -12.72
CA VAL A 9 13.46 13.88 -11.38
C VAL A 9 11.98 13.72 -11.03
N GLU A 10 11.06 14.04 -11.95
CA GLU A 10 9.62 13.87 -11.72
C GLU A 10 9.23 12.40 -11.52
N THR A 11 9.79 11.50 -12.34
CA THR A 11 9.55 10.06 -12.24
C THR A 11 10.08 9.49 -10.92
N VAL A 12 11.27 9.94 -10.50
CA VAL A 12 11.86 9.58 -9.21
C VAL A 12 11.01 10.11 -8.06
N GLN A 13 10.52 11.35 -8.14
CA GLN A 13 9.66 11.94 -7.11
C GLN A 13 8.32 11.18 -6.98
N GLY A 14 7.66 10.88 -8.09
CA GLY A 14 6.41 10.11 -8.08
C GLY A 14 6.60 8.70 -7.51
N SER A 15 7.71 8.05 -7.88
CA SER A 15 8.07 6.74 -7.34
C SER A 15 8.36 6.83 -5.84
N ALA A 16 9.17 7.80 -5.41
CA ALA A 16 9.51 8.00 -4.00
C ALA A 16 8.27 8.29 -3.13
N PHE A 17 7.35 9.12 -3.64
CA PHE A 17 6.07 9.39 -2.98
C PHE A 17 5.24 8.11 -2.83
N CYS A 18 5.09 7.33 -3.91
CA CYS A 18 4.36 6.05 -3.88
C CYS A 18 4.97 5.08 -2.86
N PHE A 19 6.28 4.85 -2.92
CA PHE A 19 6.98 3.97 -1.98
C PHE A 19 6.88 4.45 -0.54
N GLY A 20 6.96 5.76 -0.30
CA GLY A 20 6.81 6.36 1.03
C GLY A 20 5.40 6.18 1.59
N LEU A 21 4.38 6.49 0.79
CA LEU A 21 2.97 6.32 1.16
C LEU A 21 2.64 4.85 1.46
N VAL A 22 3.03 3.94 0.57
CA VAL A 22 2.81 2.50 0.75
C VAL A 22 3.53 1.97 1.98
N GLN A 23 4.79 2.35 2.20
CA GLN A 23 5.53 1.96 3.40
C GLN A 23 4.82 2.44 4.66
N GLY A 24 4.38 3.70 4.70
CA GLY A 24 3.66 4.27 5.84
C GLY A 24 2.37 3.52 6.16
N VAL A 25 1.54 3.25 5.15
CA VAL A 25 0.29 2.49 5.33
C VAL A 25 0.59 1.07 5.82
N VAL A 26 1.57 0.38 5.23
CA VAL A 26 1.94 -0.99 5.62
C VAL A 26 2.46 -1.04 7.06
N THR A 27 3.39 -0.17 7.44
CA THR A 27 3.98 -0.22 8.79
C THR A 27 2.99 0.19 9.86
N THR A 28 2.17 1.22 9.63
CA THR A 28 1.10 1.60 10.55
C THR A 28 0.09 0.48 10.71
N ASN A 29 -0.33 -0.17 9.62
CA ASN A 29 -1.23 -1.31 9.70
C ASN A 29 -0.60 -2.52 10.40
N GLN A 30 0.70 -2.79 10.21
CA GLN A 30 1.41 -3.85 10.94
C GLN A 30 1.42 -3.62 12.46
N ILE A 31 1.49 -2.36 12.90
CA ILE A 31 1.33 -2.02 14.32
C ILE A 31 -0.07 -2.44 14.77
N TYR A 32 -1.12 -2.01 14.07
CA TYR A 32 -2.51 -2.41 14.39
C TYR A 32 -2.68 -3.92 14.41
N GLN A 33 -2.22 -4.63 13.38
CA GLN A 33 -2.28 -6.09 13.31
C GLN A 33 -1.60 -6.78 14.50
N LYS A 34 -0.61 -6.14 15.14
CA LYS A 34 0.10 -6.67 16.30
C LYS A 34 -0.54 -6.29 17.65
N ILE A 35 -0.99 -5.04 17.82
CA ILE A 35 -1.44 -4.54 19.12
C ILE A 35 -2.96 -4.54 19.29
N THR A 36 -3.70 -4.41 18.19
CA THR A 36 -5.17 -4.37 18.15
C THR A 36 -5.66 -5.04 16.84
N PRO A 37 -5.54 -6.39 16.72
CA PRO A 37 -5.74 -7.10 15.47
C PRO A 37 -7.13 -6.88 14.84
N ASP A 38 -8.15 -6.61 15.66
CA ASP A 38 -9.51 -6.27 15.23
C ASP A 38 -9.62 -4.90 14.54
N LYS A 39 -8.58 -4.06 14.66
CA LYS A 39 -8.47 -2.74 13.99
C LYS A 39 -7.58 -2.77 12.75
N ALA A 40 -6.94 -3.90 12.44
CA ALA A 40 -6.15 -4.02 11.22
C ALA A 40 -7.05 -3.87 9.98
N LEU A 41 -6.64 -3.01 9.04
CA LEU A 41 -7.37 -2.73 7.81
C LEU A 41 -7.16 -3.84 6.76
N PHE A 42 -6.03 -4.54 6.86
CA PHE A 42 -5.62 -5.69 6.06
C PHE A 42 -4.64 -6.55 6.86
N CYS A 43 -4.39 -7.79 6.44
CA CYS A 43 -3.60 -8.74 7.22
C CYS A 43 -2.44 -9.30 6.41
N VAL A 44 -1.25 -8.74 6.63
CA VAL A 44 -0.03 -9.22 5.97
C VAL A 44 0.56 -10.43 6.70
N PRO A 45 1.37 -11.27 6.02
CA PRO A 45 2.10 -12.36 6.68
C PRO A 45 2.99 -11.86 7.83
N PRO A 46 3.28 -12.68 8.86
CA PRO A 46 4.16 -12.30 9.97
C PRO A 46 5.58 -11.91 9.54
N THR A 47 6.04 -12.41 8.40
CA THR A 47 7.32 -12.04 7.78
C THR A 47 7.30 -10.64 7.16
N GLY A 48 6.14 -9.97 7.14
CA GLY A 48 5.90 -8.70 6.48
C GLY A 48 5.71 -8.84 4.97
N VAL A 49 5.55 -7.69 4.32
CA VAL A 49 5.50 -7.55 2.85
C VAL A 49 6.62 -6.60 2.42
N ASN A 50 7.37 -6.97 1.39
CA ASN A 50 8.39 -6.09 0.83
C ASN A 50 7.73 -4.86 0.21
N ASN A 51 8.29 -3.66 0.43
CA ASN A 51 7.70 -2.42 -0.07
C ASN A 51 7.48 -2.41 -1.60
N GLY A 52 8.41 -3.00 -2.37
CA GLY A 52 8.26 -3.18 -3.82
C GLY A 52 7.16 -4.16 -4.22
N GLN A 53 6.89 -5.18 -3.41
CA GLN A 53 5.73 -6.04 -3.62
C GLN A 53 4.43 -5.30 -3.31
N ALA A 54 4.36 -4.59 -2.19
CA ALA A 54 3.20 -3.79 -1.82
C ALA A 54 2.89 -2.71 -2.88
N ALA A 55 3.90 -1.99 -3.36
CA ALA A 55 3.75 -1.00 -4.42
C ALA A 55 3.23 -1.62 -5.73
N ARG A 56 3.69 -2.82 -6.10
CA ARG A 56 3.17 -3.56 -7.27
C ARG A 56 1.72 -3.98 -7.11
N VAL A 57 1.31 -4.39 -5.90
CA VAL A 57 -0.08 -4.72 -5.58
C VAL A 57 -0.96 -3.48 -5.77
N VAL A 58 -0.55 -2.34 -5.22
CA VAL A 58 -1.26 -1.05 -5.38
C VAL A 58 -1.36 -0.68 -6.86
N ALA A 59 -0.25 -0.69 -7.59
CA ALA A 59 -0.24 -0.35 -9.02
C ALA A 59 -1.14 -1.28 -9.87
N LYS A 60 -1.25 -2.57 -9.49
CA LYS A 60 -2.20 -3.49 -10.11
C LYS A 60 -3.65 -3.09 -9.79
N TYR A 61 -3.99 -2.89 -8.53
CA TYR A 61 -5.33 -2.51 -8.11
C TYR A 61 -5.82 -1.24 -8.81
N LEU A 62 -4.98 -0.20 -8.90
CA LEU A 62 -5.33 1.05 -9.57
C LEU A 62 -5.61 0.87 -11.07
N ARG A 63 -4.84 0.01 -11.76
CA ARG A 63 -5.07 -0.31 -13.18
C ARG A 63 -6.36 -1.09 -13.40
N ASP A 64 -6.69 -1.99 -12.48
CA ASP A 64 -7.88 -2.83 -12.57
C ASP A 64 -9.16 -2.09 -12.13
N ASN A 65 -9.03 -1.01 -11.36
CA ASN A 65 -10.15 -0.23 -10.79
C ASN A 65 -10.12 1.26 -11.18
N PRO A 66 -10.12 1.61 -12.49
CA PRO A 66 -9.98 3.01 -12.94
C PRO A 66 -11.10 3.93 -12.44
N LYS A 67 -12.29 3.38 -12.18
CA LYS A 67 -13.44 4.11 -11.63
C LYS A 67 -13.18 4.68 -10.23
N GLU A 68 -12.22 4.13 -9.48
CA GLU A 68 -11.94 4.53 -8.10
C GLU A 68 -10.83 5.59 -8.01
N LEU A 69 -10.15 5.93 -9.11
CA LEU A 69 -8.97 6.81 -9.09
C LEU A 69 -9.26 8.26 -8.64
N HIS A 70 -10.52 8.65 -8.51
CA HIS A 70 -10.94 9.92 -7.92
C HIS A 70 -10.89 9.93 -6.38
N GLN A 71 -10.69 8.76 -5.75
CA GLN A 71 -10.61 8.61 -4.31
C GLN A 71 -9.23 9.03 -3.78
N PRO A 72 -9.11 9.34 -2.48
CA PRO A 72 -7.83 9.65 -1.86
C PRO A 72 -6.80 8.52 -2.03
N ASP A 73 -5.54 8.89 -2.23
CA ASP A 73 -4.42 7.96 -2.43
C ASP A 73 -4.28 6.92 -1.31
N THR A 74 -4.34 7.37 -0.06
CA THR A 74 -4.22 6.53 1.15
C THR A 74 -5.36 5.52 1.21
N PHE A 75 -6.58 5.95 0.85
CA PHE A 75 -7.74 5.06 0.78
C PHE A 75 -7.51 3.97 -0.28
N LEU A 76 -7.05 4.34 -1.47
CA LEU A 76 -6.76 3.39 -2.54
C LEU A 76 -5.65 2.39 -2.19
N VAL A 77 -4.60 2.83 -1.49
CA VAL A 77 -3.55 1.94 -0.97
C VAL A 77 -4.13 0.92 0.01
N VAL A 78 -4.96 1.36 0.97
CA VAL A 78 -5.62 0.46 1.93
C VAL A 78 -6.53 -0.53 1.21
N MET A 79 -7.33 -0.07 0.26
CA MET A 79 -8.24 -0.92 -0.51
C MET A 79 -7.48 -1.98 -1.31
N ALA A 80 -6.40 -1.59 -1.98
CA ALA A 80 -5.55 -2.50 -2.73
C ALA A 80 -4.90 -3.59 -1.84
N LEU A 81 -4.39 -3.19 -0.68
CA LEU A 81 -3.78 -4.12 0.27
C LEU A 81 -4.81 -5.02 0.93
N ARG A 82 -6.03 -4.53 1.17
CA ARG A 82 -7.14 -5.33 1.71
C ARG A 82 -7.66 -6.35 0.70
N ASP A 83 -7.70 -5.99 -0.58
CA ASP A 83 -8.07 -6.90 -1.66
C ASP A 83 -7.05 -8.05 -1.80
N ALA A 84 -5.75 -7.73 -1.74
CA ALA A 84 -4.70 -8.74 -1.84
C ALA A 84 -4.46 -9.54 -0.54
N PHE A 85 -4.70 -8.93 0.62
CA PHE A 85 -4.41 -9.48 1.95
C PHE A 85 -5.62 -9.35 2.89
N PRO A 86 -6.76 -9.97 2.58
CA PRO A 86 -7.94 -9.88 3.41
C PRO A 86 -7.68 -10.52 4.79
N CYS A 87 -8.12 -9.84 5.85
CA CYS A 87 -8.14 -10.44 7.18
C CYS A 87 -9.21 -11.54 7.21
N GLN A 88 -8.81 -12.77 7.47
CA GLN A 88 -9.74 -13.88 7.70
C GLN A 88 -10.19 -13.85 9.16
N GLY A 89 -11.50 -14.02 9.39
CA GLY A 89 -12.09 -13.97 10.72
C GLY A 89 -11.62 -15.11 11.61
N THR A 90 -10.52 -14.87 12.34
CA THR A 90 -10.07 -15.47 13.63
C THR A 90 -8.67 -14.94 14.00
N GLN A 91 -8.40 -13.64 13.79
CA GLN A 91 -7.21 -12.98 14.36
C GLN A 91 -7.46 -12.44 15.79
N ALA A 92 -8.58 -12.81 16.40
CA ALA A 92 -8.97 -12.48 17.78
C ALA A 92 -8.66 -13.60 18.80
N GLU A 93 -8.11 -14.74 18.38
CA GLU A 93 -7.92 -15.93 19.23
C GLU A 93 -6.53 -16.55 19.08
N ARG A 94 -5.47 -15.75 19.22
CA ARG A 94 -4.14 -16.22 19.61
C ARG A 94 -3.53 -15.34 20.68
#